data_AF-A0A6J5BJT2-F1
#
_entry.id   AF-A0A6J5BJT2-F1
#
_cell.length_a   1.000
_cell.length_b   1.000
_cell.length_c   1.000
_cell.angle_alpha   90.00
_cell.angle_beta   90.00
_cell.angle_gamma   90.00
#
_symmetry.space_group_name_H-M   'P 1'
#
loop_
_entity.id
_entity.type
_entity.pdbx_description
1 polymer ?
#
loop_
_entity_poly.entity_id
_entity_poly.type
_entity_poly.pdbx_seq_one_letter_code
_entity_poly.pdbx_strand_id
1 'polypeptide(L)'
;MDNSGAAGAVLHVYDRLRLEDGPRRYTLEAGRHLEASWPVAGNDGRYDLWLLGPNGFHRHVAGRLHADTEPLSVEAICDPAGPTLRLKLHNPGTLPRGFQVEANAYGYAGHHEPALEPGVGATLAWDLAASGGWYDFSVRADDAPGFIRRMAGRLETGAPSTSDPAMGQELILHWTLPA
;
A
#
# COMPACT_ATOMS: atom_id res chain seq x y z
N MET A 1 8.05 9.05 4.13
CA MET A 1 7.23 8.14 4.96
C MET A 1 7.38 8.57 6.39
N ASP A 2 6.27 8.74 7.09
CA ASP A 2 6.22 9.22 8.46
C ASP A 2 6.06 8.08 9.45
N ASN A 3 6.83 8.09 10.53
CA ASN A 3 6.59 7.26 11.71
C ASN A 3 5.93 8.10 12.79
N SER A 4 4.59 8.12 12.81
CA SER A 4 3.80 8.82 13.84
C SER A 4 3.70 8.03 15.15
N GLY A 5 4.25 6.81 15.22
CA GLY A 5 4.24 5.97 16.41
C GLY A 5 5.32 6.33 17.43
N ALA A 6 5.25 5.70 18.60
CA ALA A 6 6.20 5.89 19.70
C ALA A 6 7.42 4.94 19.66
N ALA A 7 7.41 3.94 18.76
CA ALA A 7 8.50 2.97 18.61
C ALA A 7 9.26 3.21 17.30
N GLY A 8 10.54 2.86 17.28
CA GLY A 8 11.32 2.81 16.04
C GLY A 8 10.90 1.63 15.17
N ALA A 9 11.01 1.79 13.84
CA ALA A 9 10.70 0.75 12.87
C ALA A 9 11.91 0.48 11.95
N VAL A 10 12.12 -0.78 11.60
CA VAL A 10 13.09 -1.18 10.56
C VAL A 10 12.33 -1.48 9.29
N LEU A 11 12.73 -0.83 8.20
CA LEU A 11 12.14 -1.00 6.87
C LEU A 11 13.15 -1.60 5.91
N HIS A 12 12.70 -2.59 5.15
CA HIS A 12 13.39 -3.12 3.99
C HIS A 12 12.67 -2.67 2.73
N VAL A 13 13.40 -2.07 1.80
CA VAL A 13 12.84 -1.63 0.52
C VAL A 13 13.50 -2.37 -0.63
N TYR A 14 12.71 -3.14 -1.36
CA TYR A 14 13.12 -3.88 -2.54
C TYR A 14 12.64 -3.16 -3.80
N ASP A 15 13.52 -3.06 -4.78
CA ASP A 15 13.14 -2.74 -6.16
C ASP A 15 12.85 -4.06 -6.90
N ARG A 16 11.60 -4.30 -7.27
CA ARG A 16 11.16 -5.54 -7.92
C ARG A 16 11.62 -5.64 -9.36
N LEU A 17 12.06 -4.54 -9.95
CA LEU A 17 12.67 -4.53 -11.28
C LEU A 17 14.17 -4.82 -11.22
N ARG A 18 14.78 -4.79 -10.02
CA ARG A 18 16.22 -4.92 -9.78
C ARG A 18 16.51 -5.68 -8.48
N LEU A 19 15.94 -6.89 -8.35
CA LEU A 19 16.04 -7.69 -7.13
C LEU A 19 17.49 -8.07 -6.77
N GLU A 20 18.37 -8.12 -7.77
CA GLU A 20 19.80 -8.39 -7.63
C GLU A 20 20.56 -7.32 -6.84
N ASP A 21 20.05 -6.08 -6.79
CA ASP A 21 20.67 -4.99 -6.00
C ASP A 21 20.47 -5.18 -4.49
N GLY A 22 19.57 -6.10 -4.09
CA GLY A 22 19.21 -6.35 -2.71
C GLY A 22 18.40 -5.21 -2.06
N PRO A 23 17.93 -5.40 -0.82
CA PRO A 23 17.11 -4.40 -0.16
C PRO A 23 17.94 -3.24 0.39
N ARG A 24 17.42 -2.02 0.24
CA ARG A 24 17.84 -0.88 1.08
C ARG A 24 17.20 -1.03 2.45
N ARG A 25 17.98 -0.80 3.51
CA ARG A 25 17.53 -0.94 4.91
C ARG A 25 17.54 0.41 5.59
N TYR A 26 16.46 0.72 6.29
CA TYR A 26 16.33 1.96 7.04
C TYR A 26 15.86 1.66 8.46
N THR A 27 16.43 2.36 9.43
CA THR A 27 15.88 2.46 10.78
C THR A 27 15.24 3.82 10.90
N LEU A 28 13.94 3.87 11.15
CA LEU A 28 13.16 5.08 11.31
C LEU A 28 12.75 5.24 12.76
N GLU A 29 13.32 6.25 13.43
CA GLU A 29 12.99 6.56 14.81
C GLU A 29 11.52 7.03 14.97
N ALA A 30 11.02 6.97 16.20
CA ALA A 30 9.70 7.48 16.55
C ALA A 30 9.58 8.98 16.22
N GLY A 31 8.45 9.38 15.64
CA GLY A 31 8.16 10.77 15.27
C GLY A 31 9.03 11.32 14.14
N ARG A 32 9.79 10.48 13.42
CA ARG A 32 10.66 10.91 12.31
C ARG A 32 10.06 10.62 10.95
N HIS A 33 10.58 11.36 9.98
CA HIS A 33 10.26 11.23 8.58
C HIS A 33 11.46 10.66 7.81
N LEU A 34 11.18 9.74 6.88
CA LEU A 34 12.16 9.19 5.95
C LEU A 34 11.85 9.63 4.52
N GLU A 35 12.80 10.30 3.88
CA GLU A 35 12.84 10.50 2.43
C GLU A 35 13.94 9.64 1.82
N ALA A 36 13.66 9.07 0.65
CA ALA A 36 14.63 8.32 -0.12
C ALA A 36 14.27 8.38 -1.60
N SER A 37 15.26 8.19 -2.47
CA SER A 37 15.10 8.25 -3.93
C SER A 37 15.63 7.00 -4.59
N TRP A 38 14.92 6.55 -5.63
CA TRP A 38 15.31 5.40 -6.45
C TRP A 38 15.59 5.85 -7.88
N PRO A 39 16.69 5.39 -8.48
CA PRO A 39 16.89 5.58 -9.90
C PRO A 39 15.87 4.74 -10.66
N VAL A 40 15.14 5.37 -11.57
CA VAL A 40 14.27 4.64 -12.51
C VAL A 40 15.13 4.25 -13.72
N ALA A 41 15.30 2.94 -13.91
CA ALA A 41 16.14 2.41 -14.98
C ALA A 41 15.38 2.32 -16.30
N GLY A 42 16.05 2.69 -17.40
CA GLY A 42 15.49 2.63 -18.75
C GLY A 42 14.60 3.82 -19.13
N ASN A 43 14.19 3.87 -20.39
CA ASN A 43 13.44 4.99 -20.96
C ASN A 43 11.91 4.90 -20.72
N ASP A 44 11.43 3.81 -20.13
CA ASP A 44 9.98 3.58 -19.98
C ASP A 44 9.42 4.04 -18.62
N GLY A 45 10.24 4.63 -17.76
CA GLY A 45 9.81 5.29 -16.53
C GLY A 45 9.20 4.37 -15.47
N ARG A 46 9.23 3.04 -15.61
CA ARG A 46 8.56 2.13 -14.66
C ARG A 46 9.26 2.08 -13.30
N TYR A 47 8.46 1.97 -12.26
CA TYR A 47 8.93 1.69 -10.90
C TYR A 47 8.03 0.63 -10.25
N ASP A 48 8.63 -0.21 -9.40
CA ASP A 48 7.92 -1.26 -8.65
C ASP A 48 8.64 -1.52 -7.33
N LEU A 49 8.18 -0.90 -6.25
CA LEU A 49 8.84 -0.93 -4.94
C LEU A 49 8.00 -1.68 -3.91
N TRP A 50 8.64 -2.59 -3.17
CA TRP A 50 8.11 -3.20 -1.95
C TRP A 50 8.79 -2.63 -0.73
N LEU A 51 8.01 -2.12 0.22
CA LEU A 51 8.47 -1.69 1.53
C LEU A 51 7.91 -2.67 2.56
N LEU A 52 8.78 -3.32 3.31
CA LEU A 52 8.45 -4.33 4.31
C LEU A 52 8.93 -3.88 5.69
N GLY A 53 8.10 -4.07 6.70
CA GLY A 53 8.40 -3.68 8.08
C GLY A 53 7.75 -4.58 9.12
N PRO A 54 7.80 -4.18 10.41
CA PRO A 54 7.19 -4.93 11.52
C PRO A 54 5.67 -5.06 11.36
N ASN A 55 5.05 -5.97 12.12
CA ASN A 55 3.58 -6.16 12.15
C ASN A 55 2.95 -6.40 10.77
N GLY A 56 3.66 -7.13 9.91
CA GLY A 56 3.23 -7.40 8.54
C GLY A 56 3.14 -6.16 7.66
N PHE A 57 3.73 -5.04 8.08
CA PHE A 57 3.70 -3.79 7.32
C PHE A 57 4.26 -4.04 5.92
N HIS A 58 3.40 -3.81 4.93
CA HIS A 58 3.76 -3.90 3.53
C HIS A 58 3.16 -2.72 2.76
N ARG A 59 4.01 -2.03 2.00
CA ARG A 59 3.58 -1.09 0.97
C ARG A 59 4.10 -1.56 -0.37
N HIS A 60 3.22 -1.65 -1.36
CA HIS A 60 3.61 -1.88 -2.76
C HIS A 60 3.28 -0.61 -3.53
N VAL A 61 4.31 0.01 -4.09
CA VAL A 61 4.18 1.25 -4.86
C VAL A 61 4.72 0.97 -6.25
N ALA A 62 3.83 0.84 -7.23
CA ALA A 62 4.19 0.61 -8.62
C ALA A 62 3.50 1.60 -9.56
N GLY A 63 4.13 1.83 -10.70
CA GLY A 63 3.63 2.76 -11.71
C GLY A 63 4.68 3.12 -12.73
N ARG A 64 4.45 4.24 -13.41
CA ARG A 64 5.32 4.79 -14.44
C ARG A 64 5.45 6.29 -14.24
N LEU A 65 6.69 6.77 -14.19
CA LEU A 65 7.04 8.19 -14.28
C LEU A 65 6.86 8.67 -15.72
N HIS A 66 6.55 9.97 -15.88
CA HIS A 66 6.31 10.59 -17.20
C HIS A 66 5.22 9.89 -18.02
N ALA A 67 4.25 9.27 -17.34
CA ALA A 67 3.00 8.91 -17.98
C ALA A 67 2.22 10.19 -18.33
N ASP A 68 1.34 10.12 -19.31
CA ASP A 68 0.48 11.25 -19.71
C ASP A 68 -0.46 11.72 -18.58
N THR A 69 -0.64 10.87 -17.57
CA THR A 69 -1.51 11.11 -16.42
C THR A 69 -0.73 11.11 -15.11
N GLU A 70 -0.88 12.16 -14.32
CA GLU A 70 -0.38 12.24 -12.95
C GLU A 70 -0.93 11.08 -12.09
N PRO A 71 -0.14 10.43 -11.22
CA PRO A 71 -0.61 9.32 -10.40
C PRO A 71 -1.64 9.78 -9.36
N LEU A 72 -2.64 8.93 -9.06
CA LEU A 72 -3.51 9.16 -7.90
C LEU A 72 -2.66 9.17 -6.62
N SER A 73 -2.97 10.09 -5.72
CA SER A 73 -2.41 10.06 -4.37
C SER A 73 -3.29 9.16 -3.51
N VAL A 74 -2.65 8.28 -2.73
CA VAL A 74 -3.31 7.35 -1.81
C VAL A 74 -2.56 7.35 -0.49
N GLU A 75 -3.26 7.69 0.59
CA GLU A 75 -2.74 7.73 1.94
C GLU A 75 -3.55 6.80 2.84
N ALA A 76 -2.86 5.92 3.57
CA ALA A 76 -3.47 5.09 4.60
C ALA A 76 -3.34 5.77 5.97
N ILE A 77 -4.47 6.01 6.62
CA ILE A 77 -4.57 6.62 7.93
C ILE A 77 -5.16 5.60 8.89
N CYS A 78 -4.37 5.28 9.91
CA CYS A 78 -4.77 4.42 11.00
C CYS A 78 -5.40 5.28 12.10
N ASP A 79 -6.62 4.98 12.51
CA ASP A 79 -7.26 5.70 13.63
C ASP A 79 -6.62 5.26 14.96
N PRO A 80 -6.05 6.17 15.76
CA PRO A 80 -5.54 5.81 17.08
C PRO A 80 -6.65 5.47 18.09
N ALA A 81 -7.90 5.89 17.84
CA ALA A 81 -9.02 5.71 18.76
C ALA A 81 -9.80 4.40 18.55
N GLY A 82 -9.54 3.66 17.47
CA GLY A 82 -10.28 2.44 17.17
C GLY A 82 -9.71 1.67 15.99
N PRO A 83 -10.22 0.46 15.71
CA PRO A 83 -9.67 -0.42 14.68
C PRO A 83 -10.07 0.02 13.26
N THR A 84 -10.06 1.31 12.95
CA THR A 84 -10.51 1.83 11.65
C THR A 84 -9.32 2.17 10.77
N LEU A 85 -9.27 1.60 9.57
CA LEU A 85 -8.40 2.07 8.50
C LEU A 85 -9.18 3.03 7.62
N ARG A 86 -8.60 4.21 7.38
CA ARG A 86 -9.08 5.15 6.37
C ARG A 86 -8.09 5.23 5.21
N LEU A 87 -8.60 5.15 3.98
CA LEU A 87 -7.83 5.47 2.79
C LEU A 87 -8.30 6.82 2.26
N LYS A 88 -7.40 7.79 2.23
CA LYS A 88 -7.60 9.06 1.53
C LYS A 88 -7.04 8.93 0.13
N LEU A 89 -7.88 9.20 -0.86
CA LEU A 89 -7.50 9.27 -2.25
C LEU A 89 -7.64 10.70 -2.73
N HIS A 90 -6.76 11.12 -3.63
CA HIS A 90 -6.83 12.44 -4.26
C HIS A 90 -6.43 12.34 -5.72
N ASN A 91 -7.19 13.04 -6.58
CA ASN A 91 -6.87 13.17 -8.00
C ASN A 91 -6.13 14.51 -8.23
N PRO A 92 -4.80 14.52 -8.35
CA PRO A 92 -4.04 15.73 -8.64
C PRO A 92 -4.09 16.16 -10.11
N GLY A 93 -4.69 15.33 -10.99
CA GLY A 93 -4.77 15.60 -12.41
C GLY A 93 -5.84 16.62 -12.79
N THR A 94 -6.04 16.77 -14.10
CA THR A 94 -6.98 17.73 -14.71
C THR A 94 -8.22 17.09 -15.32
N LEU A 95 -8.29 15.75 -15.33
CA LEU A 95 -9.42 14.98 -15.84
C LEU A 95 -10.00 14.08 -14.74
N PRO A 96 -11.31 13.76 -14.76
CA PRO A 96 -11.89 12.77 -13.86
C PRO A 96 -11.24 11.39 -14.04
N ARG A 97 -11.05 10.66 -12.94
CA ARG A 97 -10.37 9.35 -12.97
C ARG A 97 -11.07 8.29 -12.14
N GLY A 98 -11.26 7.12 -12.72
CA GLY A 98 -11.78 5.96 -12.00
C GLY A 98 -10.70 5.22 -11.21
N PHE A 99 -11.08 4.66 -10.06
CA PHE A 99 -10.19 3.80 -9.27
C PHE A 99 -10.95 2.67 -8.57
N GLN A 100 -10.24 1.57 -8.35
CA GLN A 100 -10.71 0.39 -7.67
C GLN A 100 -9.89 0.16 -6.40
N VAL A 101 -10.56 -0.13 -5.29
CA VAL A 101 -9.97 -0.63 -4.05
C VAL A 101 -10.40 -2.07 -3.86
N GLU A 102 -9.44 -2.98 -3.87
CA GLU A 102 -9.65 -4.40 -3.61
C GLU A 102 -9.15 -4.75 -2.22
N ALA A 103 -9.90 -5.58 -1.49
CA ALA A 103 -9.42 -6.23 -0.29
C ALA A 103 -8.75 -7.56 -0.69
N ASN A 104 -7.45 -7.67 -0.44
CA ASN A 104 -6.69 -8.87 -0.81
C ASN A 104 -6.86 -10.00 0.23
N ALA A 105 -7.35 -9.68 1.42
CA ALA A 105 -7.52 -10.60 2.53
C ALA A 105 -8.65 -10.15 3.48
N TYR A 106 -8.99 -11.01 4.43
CA TYR A 106 -9.91 -10.74 5.55
C TYR A 106 -11.37 -10.45 5.18
N GLY A 107 -11.75 -10.61 3.91
CA GLY A 107 -13.14 -10.57 3.45
C GLY A 107 -13.79 -9.18 3.49
N TYR A 108 -13.00 -8.11 3.51
CA TYR A 108 -13.54 -6.75 3.43
C TYR A 108 -14.19 -6.47 2.08
N ALA A 109 -15.21 -5.61 2.07
CA ALA A 109 -15.78 -5.11 0.84
C ALA A 109 -14.76 -4.23 0.09
N GLY A 110 -14.59 -4.49 -1.19
CA GLY A 110 -13.91 -3.57 -2.10
C GLY A 110 -14.77 -2.32 -2.38
N HIS A 111 -14.22 -1.41 -3.17
CA HIS A 111 -14.88 -0.20 -3.62
C HIS A 111 -14.47 0.13 -5.05
N HIS A 112 -15.40 0.55 -5.89
CA HIS A 112 -15.11 1.11 -7.21
C HIS A 112 -15.72 2.49 -7.30
N GLU A 113 -14.90 3.48 -7.61
CA GLU A 113 -15.32 4.84 -7.91
C GLU A 113 -15.06 5.07 -9.40
N PRO A 114 -16.10 5.23 -10.23
CA PRO A 114 -15.92 5.40 -11.67
C PRO A 114 -15.34 6.77 -12.04
N ALA A 115 -15.51 7.80 -11.20
CA ALA A 115 -15.04 9.15 -11.49
C ALA A 115 -14.74 9.96 -10.21
N LEU A 116 -13.46 10.07 -9.86
CA LEU A 116 -12.95 11.06 -8.93
C LEU A 116 -12.57 12.34 -9.67
N GLU A 117 -13.32 13.41 -9.42
CA GLU A 117 -13.14 14.70 -10.11
C GLU A 117 -11.74 15.32 -9.86
N PRO A 118 -11.24 16.14 -10.81
CA PRO A 118 -9.97 16.86 -10.67
C PRO A 118 -9.87 17.67 -9.38
N GLY A 119 -8.76 17.54 -8.66
CA GLY A 119 -8.51 18.24 -7.41
C GLY A 119 -9.35 17.75 -6.22
N VAL A 120 -10.27 16.82 -6.43
CA VAL A 120 -11.16 16.26 -5.39
C VAL A 120 -10.49 15.06 -4.72
N GLY A 121 -10.78 14.90 -3.43
CA GLY A 121 -10.40 13.73 -2.66
C GLY A 121 -11.61 12.91 -2.21
N ALA A 122 -11.39 11.61 -2.05
CA ALA A 122 -12.33 10.66 -1.45
C ALA A 122 -11.73 10.08 -0.16
N THR A 123 -12.57 9.75 0.81
CA THR A 123 -12.14 9.02 2.02
C THR A 123 -13.01 7.79 2.17
N LEU A 124 -12.37 6.62 2.18
CA LEU A 124 -12.99 5.34 2.42
C LEU A 124 -12.56 4.82 3.78
N ALA A 125 -13.44 4.10 4.47
CA ALA A 125 -13.18 3.62 5.83
C ALA A 125 -13.64 2.17 5.99
N TRP A 126 -12.83 1.38 6.67
CA TRP A 126 -13.12 -0.01 7.03
C TRP A 126 -12.90 -0.22 8.51
N ASP A 127 -13.87 -0.89 9.15
CA ASP A 127 -13.72 -1.42 10.51
C ASP A 127 -12.93 -2.73 10.45
N LEU A 128 -11.81 -2.77 11.15
CA LEU A 128 -10.88 -3.90 11.21
C LEU A 128 -11.05 -4.76 12.46
N ALA A 129 -12.08 -4.53 13.28
CA ALA A 129 -12.30 -5.28 14.52
C ALA A 129 -12.34 -6.80 14.29
N ALA A 130 -13.03 -7.24 13.23
CA ALA A 130 -13.22 -8.66 12.92
C ALA A 130 -11.91 -9.39 12.55
N SER A 131 -10.89 -8.68 12.08
CA SER A 131 -9.58 -9.27 11.76
C SER A 131 -8.56 -9.08 12.88
N GLY A 132 -8.92 -8.45 14.00
CA GLY A 132 -7.97 -8.06 15.04
C GLY A 132 -7.03 -6.92 14.61
N GLY A 133 -7.48 -6.05 13.69
CA GLY A 133 -6.73 -4.90 13.21
C GLY A 133 -5.85 -5.18 11.99
N TRP A 134 -5.92 -6.38 11.41
CA TRP A 134 -5.20 -6.74 10.19
C TRP A 134 -5.92 -6.23 8.95
N TYR A 135 -5.15 -5.74 7.97
CA TYR A 135 -5.68 -5.21 6.72
C TYR A 135 -4.76 -5.50 5.55
N ASP A 136 -5.34 -5.60 4.35
CA ASP A 136 -4.61 -5.69 3.10
C ASP A 136 -5.49 -5.19 1.95
N PHE A 137 -5.18 -3.98 1.46
CA PHE A 137 -5.92 -3.34 0.37
C PHE A 137 -5.00 -2.96 -0.77
N SER A 138 -5.49 -3.04 -2.00
CA SER A 138 -4.82 -2.54 -3.20
C SER A 138 -5.70 -1.55 -3.94
N VAL A 139 -5.14 -0.37 -4.22
CA VAL A 139 -5.75 0.63 -5.10
C VAL A 139 -5.15 0.51 -6.49
N ARG A 140 -6.02 0.44 -7.50
CA ARG A 140 -5.69 0.49 -8.93
C ARG A 140 -6.43 1.64 -9.59
N ALA A 141 -5.83 2.24 -10.61
CA ALA A 141 -6.48 3.27 -11.41
C ALA A 141 -6.92 2.67 -12.75
N ASP A 142 -8.13 2.99 -13.19
CA ASP A 142 -8.75 2.37 -14.38
C ASP A 142 -8.01 2.74 -15.67
N ASP A 143 -7.37 3.91 -15.70
CA ASP A 143 -6.65 4.48 -16.84
C ASP A 143 -5.14 4.23 -16.81
N ALA A 144 -4.61 3.58 -15.76
CA ALA A 144 -3.18 3.36 -15.59
C ALA A 144 -2.90 1.92 -15.13
N PRO A 145 -2.80 0.94 -16.04
CA PRO A 145 -2.66 -0.48 -15.69
C PRO A 145 -1.46 -0.84 -14.81
N GLY A 146 -0.39 -0.04 -14.85
CA GLY A 146 0.79 -0.23 -14.00
C GLY A 146 0.69 0.41 -12.61
N PHE A 147 -0.34 1.22 -12.35
CA PHE A 147 -0.51 1.93 -11.08
C PHE A 147 -1.03 0.98 -10.00
N ILE A 148 -0.25 0.79 -8.95
CA ILE A 148 -0.65 0.05 -7.75
C ILE A 148 -0.23 0.83 -6.51
N ARG A 149 -1.15 0.94 -5.55
CA ARG A 149 -0.86 1.30 -4.15
C ARG A 149 -1.43 0.21 -3.26
N ARG A 150 -0.59 -0.71 -2.78
CA ARG A 150 -0.99 -1.69 -1.76
C ARG A 150 -0.61 -1.19 -0.38
N MET A 151 -1.51 -1.37 0.57
CA MET A 151 -1.28 -1.11 1.98
C MET A 151 -1.77 -2.32 2.77
N ALA A 152 -0.82 -3.01 3.40
CA ALA A 152 -1.12 -4.12 4.29
C ALA A 152 -0.36 -4.00 5.61
N GLY A 153 -0.83 -4.74 6.61
CA GLY A 153 -0.22 -4.87 7.92
C GLY A 153 -1.28 -4.95 9.00
N ARG A 154 -0.85 -4.73 10.24
CA ARG A 154 -1.74 -4.62 11.40
C ARG A 154 -1.68 -3.22 11.99
N LEU A 155 -2.82 -2.73 12.48
CA LEU A 155 -2.86 -1.57 13.36
C LEU A 155 -2.03 -1.85 14.62
N GLU A 156 -1.11 -0.92 14.93
CA GLU A 156 -0.32 -0.95 16.15
C GLU A 156 -1.01 -0.10 17.21
N THR A 157 -1.56 -0.75 18.23
CA THR A 157 -2.34 -0.11 19.30
C THR A 157 -1.66 -0.25 20.67
N GLY A 158 -0.48 -0.88 20.75
CA GLY A 158 0.19 -1.23 21.99
C GLY A 158 -0.44 -2.38 22.77
N ALA A 159 -1.63 -2.85 22.37
CA ALA A 159 -2.33 -3.93 23.03
C ALA A 159 -1.90 -5.32 22.51
N PRO A 160 -1.93 -6.37 23.36
CA PRO A 160 -1.81 -7.74 22.90
C PRO A 160 -2.86 -8.05 21.83
N SER A 161 -2.47 -8.78 20.79
CA SER A 161 -3.40 -9.24 19.75
C SER A 161 -2.77 -10.45 19.03
N THR A 162 -3.45 -10.98 18.03
CA THR A 162 -3.13 -12.24 17.36
C THR A 162 -2.16 -12.04 16.20
N SER A 163 -1.46 -13.12 15.84
CA SER A 163 -0.78 -13.28 14.55
C SER A 163 -1.77 -13.09 13.39
N ASP A 164 -1.22 -12.89 12.18
CA ASP A 164 -2.00 -12.73 10.96
C ASP A 164 -2.98 -13.92 10.75
N PRO A 165 -4.30 -13.69 10.77
CA PRO A 165 -5.30 -14.74 10.53
C PRO A 165 -5.19 -15.40 9.16
N ALA A 166 -4.62 -14.70 8.17
CA ALA A 166 -4.44 -15.20 6.80
C ALA A 166 -3.19 -16.07 6.65
N MET A 167 -2.22 -15.98 7.58
CA MET A 167 -0.95 -16.72 7.51
C MET A 167 -1.12 -18.24 7.59
N GLY A 168 -2.24 -18.73 8.16
CA GLY A 168 -2.55 -20.15 8.30
C GLY A 168 -3.56 -20.71 7.29
N GLN A 169 -3.90 -19.96 6.23
CA GLN A 169 -4.82 -20.42 5.20
C GLN A 169 -4.18 -21.46 4.29
N GLU A 170 -5.00 -22.24 3.58
CA GLU A 170 -4.53 -23.26 2.65
C GLU A 170 -3.61 -22.64 1.59
N LEU A 171 -2.46 -23.29 1.37
CA LEU A 171 -1.42 -22.83 0.47
C LEU A 171 -1.92 -22.95 -0.98
N ILE A 172 -2.46 -21.87 -1.55
CA ILE A 172 -2.85 -21.86 -2.97
C ILE A 172 -1.60 -21.58 -3.81
N LEU A 173 -0.77 -22.61 -4.00
CA LEU A 173 0.29 -22.59 -5.01
C LEU A 173 -0.24 -23.26 -6.29
N HIS A 174 -0.85 -22.48 -7.19
CA HIS A 174 -1.15 -22.95 -8.55
C HIS A 174 0.12 -22.89 -9.40
N TRP A 175 0.96 -23.92 -9.29
CA TRP A 175 2.08 -24.12 -10.21
C TRP A 175 1.57 -24.73 -11.51
N THR A 176 1.51 -23.94 -12.58
CA THR A 176 1.36 -24.46 -13.95
C THR A 176 2.75 -24.66 -14.53
N LEU A 177 3.08 -25.91 -14.88
CA LEU A 177 4.31 -26.21 -15.61
C LEU A 177 4.23 -25.59 -17.02
N PRO A 178 5.28 -24.91 -17.51
CA PRO A 178 5.35 -24.54 -18.92
C PRO A 178 5.47 -25.81 -19.77
N ALA A 179 4.76 -25.81 -20.91
CA ALA A 179 4.80 -26.86 -21.93
C ALA A 179 6.15 -26.90 -22.66
#